data_AF-A0AAV2PYM8-F1
#
_entry.id   AF-A0AAV2PYM8-F1
#
_cell.length_a   1.000
_cell.length_b   1.000
_cell.length_c   1.000
_cell.angle_alpha   90.00
_cell.angle_beta   90.00
_cell.angle_gamma   90.00
#
_symmetry.space_group_name_H-M   'P 1'
#
loop_
_entity.id
_entity.type
_entity.pdbx_description
1 polymer ?
#
loop_
_entity_poly.entity_id
_entity_poly.type
_entity_poly.pdbx_seq_one_letter_code
_entity_poly.pdbx_strand_id
1 'polypeptide(L)'
;NVTSGVPQGSVLGPILFLIFINDLPLGVLSPLSLFADDSKLFSRIVTSRNKRKFTGMQGSRALQDDLNRVMDWAKKWKMEFNVDKCKIMHLGHSNPRNIYNMDAVNLKVTEEEKDLGVLIDNKLDFGKHIRNIVGKANRVLGMIR
;
A
#
# COMPACT_ATOMS: atom_id res chain seq x y z
N ASN A 1 -17.48 -24.51 -2.90
CA ASN A 1 -16.65 -25.22 -1.91
C ASN A 1 -15.41 -24.40 -1.61
N VAL A 2 -15.19 -24.06 -0.34
CA VAL A 2 -13.92 -23.47 0.14
C VAL A 2 -13.04 -24.64 0.55
N THR A 3 -11.95 -24.86 -0.18
CA THR A 3 -11.03 -26.00 0.04
C THR A 3 -10.00 -25.73 1.13
N SER A 4 -9.75 -24.46 1.46
CA SER A 4 -8.89 -24.04 2.57
C SER A 4 -9.24 -22.60 2.97
N GLY A 5 -9.14 -22.29 4.25
CA GLY A 5 -9.47 -20.98 4.81
C GLY A 5 -9.81 -21.08 6.30
N VAL A 6 -9.80 -19.95 7.00
CA VAL A 6 -10.27 -19.91 8.38
C VAL A 6 -11.80 -19.66 8.38
N PRO A 7 -12.60 -20.32 9.24
CA PRO A 7 -14.02 -20.04 9.35
C PRO A 7 -14.29 -18.56 9.60
N GLN A 8 -15.17 -17.98 8.79
CA GLN A 8 -15.62 -16.60 8.99
C GLN A 8 -16.28 -16.49 10.38
N GLY A 9 -15.89 -15.48 11.17
CA GLY A 9 -16.34 -15.33 12.56
C GLY A 9 -15.47 -16.09 13.59
N SER A 10 -14.39 -16.75 13.15
CA SER A 10 -13.39 -17.30 14.07
C SER A 10 -12.65 -16.18 14.82
N VAL A 11 -12.62 -16.29 16.15
CA VAL A 11 -11.84 -15.40 17.03
C VAL A 11 -10.34 -15.49 16.72
N LEU A 12 -9.87 -16.67 16.31
CA LEU A 12 -8.45 -16.91 16.04
C LEU A 12 -8.04 -16.57 14.60
N GLY A 13 -8.99 -16.43 13.68
CA GLY A 13 -8.66 -16.20 12.26
C GLY A 13 -7.77 -14.98 12.00
N PRO A 14 -8.05 -13.81 12.59
CA PRO A 14 -7.18 -12.65 12.44
C PRO A 14 -5.76 -12.90 12.96
N ILE A 15 -5.62 -13.57 14.11
CA ILE A 15 -4.31 -13.86 14.71
C ILE A 15 -3.51 -14.83 13.82
N LEU A 16 -4.16 -15.90 13.35
CA LEU A 16 -3.53 -16.87 12.45
C LEU A 16 -3.11 -16.24 11.13
N PHE A 17 -3.93 -15.33 10.58
CA PHE A 17 -3.59 -14.59 9.39
C PHE A 17 -2.38 -13.66 9.61
N LEU A 18 -2.32 -12.97 10.74
CA LEU A 18 -1.16 -12.15 11.09
C LEU A 18 0.12 -12.98 11.19
N ILE A 19 0.06 -14.18 11.78
CA ILE A 19 1.22 -15.09 11.83
C ILE A 19 1.62 -15.52 10.41
N PHE A 20 0.65 -15.83 9.55
CA PHE A 20 0.87 -16.27 8.18
C PHE A 20 1.55 -15.21 7.30
N ILE A 21 1.15 -13.94 7.41
CA ILE A 21 1.67 -12.86 6.55
C ILE A 21 2.96 -12.20 7.08
N ASN A 22 3.35 -12.47 8.33
CA ASN A 22 4.41 -11.71 9.01
C ASN A 22 5.82 -11.88 8.42
N ASP A 23 6.05 -12.90 7.57
CA ASP A 23 7.33 -13.13 6.91
C ASP A 23 7.45 -12.43 5.55
N LEU A 24 6.35 -11.91 4.99
CA LEU A 24 6.35 -11.14 3.73
C LEU A 24 7.37 -9.99 3.74
N PRO A 25 7.49 -9.16 4.80
CA PRO A 25 8.46 -8.07 4.82
C PRO A 25 9.92 -8.53 4.75
N LEU A 26 10.21 -9.78 5.15
CA LEU A 26 11.58 -10.33 5.10
C LEU A 26 12.05 -10.61 3.67
N GLY A 27 11.11 -10.74 2.73
CA GLY A 27 11.38 -11.02 1.32
C GLY A 27 11.67 -9.79 0.46
N VAL A 28 11.63 -8.57 1.01
CA VAL A 28 11.82 -7.32 0.26
C VAL A 28 12.91 -6.46 0.90
N LEU A 29 13.49 -5.55 0.11
CA LEU A 29 14.52 -4.62 0.58
C LEU A 29 13.93 -3.27 1.02
N SER A 30 12.86 -2.86 0.35
CA SER A 30 12.15 -1.63 0.64
C SER A 30 11.26 -1.79 1.89
N PRO A 31 11.10 -0.74 2.72
CA PRO A 31 10.17 -0.78 3.85
C PRO A 31 8.77 -1.23 3.42
N LEU A 32 8.27 -2.29 4.07
CA LEU A 32 6.93 -2.83 3.87
C LEU A 32 6.18 -2.78 5.20
N SER A 33 5.01 -2.14 5.20
CA SER A 33 4.12 -2.04 6.35
C SER A 33 2.90 -2.94 6.14
N LEU A 34 2.52 -3.67 7.19
CA LEU A 34 1.36 -4.55 7.22
C LEU A 34 0.33 -4.05 8.24
N PHE A 35 -0.93 -4.15 7.88
CA PHE A 35 -2.05 -4.00 8.81
C PHE A 35 -3.18 -4.93 8.37
N ALA A 36 -3.40 -6.02 9.12
CA ALA A 36 -4.26 -7.10 8.66
C ALA A 36 -3.90 -7.48 7.21
N ASP A 37 -4.87 -7.47 6.29
CA ASP A 37 -4.71 -7.77 4.87
C ASP A 37 -4.14 -6.60 4.03
N ASP A 38 -4.07 -5.39 4.58
CA ASP A 38 -3.49 -4.24 3.90
C ASP A 38 -1.94 -4.26 3.98
N SER A 39 -1.29 -4.19 2.83
CA SER A 39 0.17 -4.08 2.71
C SER A 39 0.59 -2.83 1.96
N LYS A 40 1.61 -2.11 2.44
CA LYS A 40 2.14 -0.89 1.83
C LYS A 40 3.65 -0.99 1.66
N LEU A 41 4.13 -0.88 0.43
CA LEU A 41 5.55 -0.91 0.08
C LEU A 41 6.03 0.49 -0.28
N PHE A 42 7.14 0.95 0.33
CA PHE A 42 7.66 2.30 0.16
C PHE A 42 9.06 2.27 -0.41
N SER A 43 9.31 3.00 -1.50
CA SER A 43 10.67 3.18 -2.01
C SER A 43 10.97 4.65 -2.28
N ARG A 44 12.20 5.05 -1.94
CA ARG A 44 12.71 6.39 -2.25
C ARG A 44 13.20 6.41 -3.69
N ILE A 45 12.50 7.15 -4.54
CA ILE A 45 12.94 7.35 -5.93
C ILE A 45 13.97 8.49 -5.98
N VAL A 46 15.20 8.14 -6.35
CA VAL A 46 16.28 9.12 -6.55
C VAL A 46 16.34 9.49 -8.02
N THR A 47 16.48 10.79 -8.27
CA THR A 47 16.62 11.37 -9.61
C THR A 47 17.93 12.13 -9.72
N SER A 48 18.34 12.50 -10.93
CA SER A 48 19.56 13.26 -11.23
C SER A 48 19.70 14.51 -10.35
N ARG A 49 18.59 15.18 -10.00
CA ARG A 49 18.54 16.35 -9.12
C ARG A 49 18.84 16.03 -7.64
N ASN A 50 18.46 14.85 -7.16
CA ASN A 50 18.67 14.42 -5.78
C ASN A 50 19.86 13.46 -5.60
N LYS A 51 20.57 13.16 -6.70
CA LYS A 51 21.71 12.23 -6.78
C LYS A 51 22.90 12.66 -5.91
N ARG A 52 23.07 13.96 -5.65
CA ARG A 52 24.14 14.50 -4.78
C ARG A 52 23.99 14.13 -3.30
N LYS A 53 22.81 13.67 -2.86
CA LYS A 53 22.61 13.18 -1.49
C LYS A 53 22.66 11.67 -1.38
N PHE A 54 22.36 10.90 -2.44
CA PHE A 54 22.32 9.44 -2.42
C PHE A 54 22.50 8.83 -3.82
N THR A 55 23.17 7.68 -3.90
CA THR A 55 23.49 6.94 -5.13
C THR A 55 22.27 6.19 -5.67
N GLY A 56 21.31 6.87 -6.30
CA GLY A 56 20.09 6.22 -6.77
C GLY A 56 19.78 6.47 -8.24
N MET A 57 20.24 5.55 -9.07
CA MET A 57 19.47 5.06 -10.22
C MET A 57 18.67 3.80 -9.82
N GLN A 58 18.84 3.34 -8.57
CA GLN A 58 18.38 2.06 -8.05
C GLN A 58 16.93 2.08 -7.55
N GLY A 59 16.41 3.22 -7.06
CA GLY A 59 15.12 3.22 -6.31
C GLY A 59 13.92 2.71 -7.10
N SER A 60 13.79 3.09 -8.39
CA SER A 60 12.68 2.60 -9.23
C SER A 60 12.83 1.12 -9.58
N ARG A 61 14.04 0.69 -9.93
CA ARG A 61 14.28 -0.72 -10.24
C ARG A 61 14.08 -1.58 -8.99
N ALA A 62 14.61 -1.13 -7.85
CA ALA A 62 14.46 -1.80 -6.56
C ALA A 62 12.99 -1.93 -6.15
N LEU A 63 12.16 -0.89 -6.38
CA LEU A 63 10.72 -1.00 -6.11
C LEU A 63 10.06 -2.06 -7.01
N GLN A 64 10.39 -2.09 -8.30
CA GLN A 64 9.85 -3.11 -9.20
C GLN A 64 10.35 -4.53 -8.82
N ASP A 65 11.63 -4.66 -8.45
CA ASP A 65 12.20 -5.92 -7.99
C ASP A 65 11.52 -6.40 -6.69
N ASP A 66 11.23 -5.50 -5.75
CA ASP A 66 10.49 -5.84 -4.53
C ASP A 66 9.02 -6.19 -4.82
N LEU A 67 8.34 -5.52 -5.76
CA LEU A 67 7.01 -5.92 -6.21
C LEU A 67 7.02 -7.34 -6.80
N ASN A 68 8.06 -7.70 -7.57
CA ASN A 68 8.22 -9.06 -8.08
C ASN A 68 8.41 -10.07 -6.93
N ARG A 69 9.23 -9.74 -5.93
CA ARG A 69 9.42 -10.59 -4.73
C ARG A 69 8.14 -10.77 -3.92
N VAL A 70 7.32 -9.72 -3.80
CA VAL A 70 5.98 -9.80 -3.17
C VAL A 70 5.10 -10.79 -3.93
N MET A 71 5.10 -10.75 -5.27
CA MET A 71 4.33 -11.69 -6.10
C MET A 71 4.85 -13.12 -5.99
N ASP A 72 6.17 -13.31 -5.95
CA ASP A 72 6.78 -14.63 -5.77
C ASP A 72 6.45 -15.21 -4.39
N TRP A 73 6.50 -14.39 -3.34
CA TRP A 73 6.05 -14.76 -2.00
C TRP A 73 4.59 -15.19 -2.01
N ALA A 74 3.71 -14.42 -2.66
CA ALA A 74 2.29 -14.75 -2.76
C ALA A 74 2.06 -16.10 -3.45
N LYS A 75 2.75 -16.34 -4.58
CA LYS A 75 2.70 -17.62 -5.31
C LYS A 75 3.20 -18.79 -4.47
N LYS A 76 4.26 -18.60 -3.68
CA LYS A 76 4.81 -19.61 -2.77
C LYS A 76 3.83 -19.97 -1.66
N TRP A 77 3.23 -18.96 -1.03
CA TRP A 77 2.32 -19.12 0.09
C TRP A 77 0.85 -19.36 -0.31
N LYS A 78 0.57 -19.43 -1.62
CA LYS A 78 -0.79 -19.60 -2.17
C LYS A 78 -1.74 -18.48 -1.74
N MET A 79 -1.20 -17.26 -1.63
CA MET A 79 -1.96 -16.04 -1.44
C MET A 79 -2.15 -15.34 -2.78
N GLU A 80 -3.26 -14.62 -2.93
CA GLU A 80 -3.56 -13.86 -4.14
C GLU A 80 -3.74 -12.39 -3.80
N PHE A 81 -2.99 -11.53 -4.49
CA PHE A 81 -3.21 -10.08 -4.44
C PHE A 81 -4.30 -9.69 -5.45
N ASN A 82 -5.24 -8.85 -5.02
CA ASN A 82 -6.16 -8.21 -5.95
C ASN A 82 -5.45 -7.04 -6.64
N VAL A 83 -4.70 -7.36 -7.71
CA VAL A 83 -3.85 -6.38 -8.41
C VAL A 83 -4.65 -5.19 -8.94
N ASP A 84 -5.91 -5.37 -9.33
CA ASP A 84 -6.79 -4.29 -9.80
C ASP A 84 -7.12 -3.24 -8.72
N LYS A 85 -7.05 -3.64 -7.44
CA LYS A 85 -7.21 -2.76 -6.28
C LYS A 85 -5.88 -2.19 -5.79
N CYS A 86 -4.75 -2.79 -6.16
CA CYS A 86 -3.43 -2.27 -5.85
C CYS A 86 -3.17 -0.97 -6.63
N LYS A 87 -2.63 0.03 -5.95
CA LYS A 87 -2.40 1.36 -6.52
C LYS A 87 -1.00 1.85 -6.19
N ILE A 88 -0.48 2.72 -7.05
CA ILE A 88 0.78 3.44 -6.81
C ILE A 88 0.47 4.92 -6.55
N MET A 89 1.02 5.46 -5.45
CA MET A 89 0.97 6.89 -5.17
C MET A 89 2.37 7.49 -5.29
N HIS A 90 2.53 8.45 -6.19
CA HIS A 90 3.82 9.12 -6.39
C HIS A 90 3.92 10.35 -5.49
N LEU A 91 4.86 10.31 -4.54
CA LEU A 91 5.11 11.41 -3.62
C LEU A 91 6.33 12.24 -4.05
N GLY A 92 6.24 13.56 -3.83
CA GLY A 92 7.33 14.51 -4.02
C GLY A 92 7.42 15.10 -5.43
N HIS A 93 7.83 16.37 -5.51
CA HIS A 93 7.84 17.16 -6.74
C HIS A 93 8.83 16.63 -7.81
N SER A 94 9.93 15.99 -7.38
CA SER A 94 10.94 15.44 -8.27
C SER A 94 10.71 13.97 -8.65
N ASN A 95 9.50 13.45 -8.42
CA ASN A 95 9.16 12.05 -8.72
C ASN A 95 8.99 11.87 -10.23
N PRO A 96 9.68 10.91 -10.88
CA PRO A 96 9.57 10.68 -12.32
C PRO A 96 8.26 10.00 -12.75
N ARG A 97 7.40 9.59 -11.79
CA ARG A 97 6.11 8.93 -12.06
C ARG A 97 6.26 7.66 -12.92
N ASN A 98 7.26 6.86 -12.60
CA ASN A 98 7.51 5.59 -13.29
C ASN A 98 6.32 4.64 -13.16
N ILE A 99 6.08 3.87 -14.20
CA ILE A 99 5.04 2.84 -14.23
C ILE A 99 5.60 1.58 -13.55
N TYR A 100 4.80 0.97 -12.69
CA TYR A 100 5.10 -0.28 -12.01
C TYR A 100 4.01 -1.30 -12.33
N ASN A 101 4.37 -2.57 -12.31
CA ASN A 101 3.43 -3.66 -12.56
C ASN A 101 3.55 -4.77 -11.51
N MET A 102 2.45 -5.50 -11.33
CA MET A 102 2.38 -6.76 -10.59
C MET A 102 1.74 -7.80 -11.50
N ASP A 103 2.41 -8.94 -11.70
CA ASP A 103 1.96 -10.02 -12.59
C ASP A 103 1.61 -9.53 -14.03
N ALA A 104 2.49 -8.69 -14.59
CA ALA A 104 2.31 -8.05 -15.90
C ALA A 104 1.11 -7.07 -16.03
N VAL A 105 0.40 -6.79 -14.93
CA VAL A 105 -0.65 -5.76 -14.88
C VAL A 105 -0.08 -4.47 -14.30
N ASN A 106 -0.17 -3.38 -15.06
CA ASN A 106 0.27 -2.06 -14.60
C ASN A 106 -0.61 -1.57 -13.45
N LEU A 107 0.03 -1.13 -12.37
CA LEU A 107 -0.66 -0.55 -11.21
C LEU A 107 -1.28 0.79 -11.58
N LYS A 108 -2.50 1.02 -11.10
CA LYS A 108 -3.20 2.30 -11.29
C LYS A 108 -2.54 3.37 -10.43
N VAL A 109 -2.21 4.49 -11.05
CA VAL A 109 -1.75 5.68 -10.32
C VAL A 109 -2.93 6.29 -9.58
N THR A 110 -2.72 6.63 -8.31
CA THR A 110 -3.69 7.39 -7.52
C THR A 110 -3.07 8.67 -6.95
N GLU A 111 -3.87 9.72 -6.88
CA GLU A 111 -3.51 10.96 -6.19
C GLU A 111 -4.09 11.02 -4.78
N GLU A 112 -5.02 10.13 -4.45
CA GLU A 112 -5.67 10.06 -3.16
C GLU A 112 -6.06 8.62 -2.84
N GLU A 113 -5.74 8.15 -1.64
CA GLU A 113 -6.14 6.83 -1.17
C GLU A 113 -6.60 6.89 0.28
N LYS A 114 -7.54 6.01 0.63
CA LYS A 114 -7.94 5.83 2.02
C LYS A 114 -7.09 4.72 2.64
N ASP A 115 -6.32 5.06 3.66
CA ASP A 115 -5.48 4.15 4.41
C ASP A 115 -5.90 4.15 5.89
N LEU A 116 -6.33 3.00 6.41
CA LEU A 116 -6.77 2.82 7.81
C LEU A 116 -7.79 3.87 8.30
N GLY A 117 -8.68 4.33 7.41
CA GLY A 117 -9.68 5.36 7.75
C GLY A 117 -9.25 6.79 7.44
N VAL A 118 -7.96 7.03 7.21
CA VAL A 118 -7.38 8.33 6.88
C VAL A 118 -7.32 8.52 5.38
N LEU A 119 -7.68 9.71 4.90
CA LEU A 119 -7.57 10.05 3.49
C LEU A 119 -6.21 10.70 3.26
N ILE A 120 -5.35 10.06 2.47
CA ILE A 120 -3.99 10.51 2.19
C ILE A 120 -3.95 10.94 0.73
N ASP A 121 -3.40 12.11 0.44
CA ASP A 121 -3.17 12.58 -0.93
C ASP A 121 -1.67 12.61 -1.28
N ASN A 122 -1.38 12.75 -2.57
CA ASN A 122 -0.02 12.76 -3.10
C ASN A 122 0.82 13.99 -2.70
N LYS A 123 0.19 15.00 -2.06
CA LYS A 123 0.84 16.19 -1.50
C LYS A 123 1.08 16.03 0.00
N LEU A 124 0.58 14.96 0.62
CA LEU A 124 0.52 14.77 2.06
C LEU A 124 -0.21 15.92 2.77
N ASP A 125 -1.21 16.51 2.10
CA ASP A 125 -2.11 17.48 2.70
C ASP A 125 -3.33 16.76 3.32
N PHE A 126 -3.57 17.00 4.60
CA PHE A 126 -4.69 16.42 5.32
C PHE A 126 -5.95 17.29 5.27
N GLY A 127 -5.91 18.44 4.59
CA GLY A 127 -7.04 19.37 4.50
C GLY A 127 -8.32 18.71 3.99
N LYS A 128 -8.24 17.85 2.96
CA LYS A 128 -9.42 17.14 2.43
C LYS A 128 -9.95 16.10 3.42
N HIS A 129 -9.07 15.37 4.11
CA HIS A 129 -9.44 14.46 5.19
C HIS A 129 -10.19 15.22 6.30
N ILE A 130 -9.60 16.31 6.81
CA ILE A 130 -10.15 17.12 7.89
C ILE A 130 -11.53 17.65 7.51
N ARG A 131 -11.69 18.23 6.31
CA ARG A 131 -13.00 18.72 5.83
C ARG A 131 -14.05 17.59 5.79
N ASN A 132 -13.67 16.39 5.38
CA ASN A 132 -14.57 15.24 5.36
C ASN A 132 -15.01 14.83 6.78
N ILE A 133 -14.07 14.76 7.73
CA ILE A 133 -14.38 14.43 9.13
C ILE A 133 -15.25 15.51 9.77
N VAL A 134 -14.91 16.80 9.61
CA VAL A 134 -15.73 17.92 10.10
C VAL A 134 -17.14 17.88 9.49
N GLY A 135 -17.25 17.63 8.19
CA GLY A 135 -18.54 17.49 7.52
C GLY A 135 -19.37 16.33 8.07
N LYS A 136 -18.75 15.19 8.40
CA LYS A 136 -19.43 14.05 9.05
C LYS A 136 -19.92 14.43 10.45
N ALA A 137 -19.07 15.06 11.26
CA ALA A 137 -19.44 15.48 12.60
C ALA A 137 -20.59 16.49 12.60
N ASN A 138 -20.56 17.48 11.70
CA ASN A 138 -21.61 18.48 11.56
C ASN A 138 -22.96 17.88 11.16
N ARG A 139 -22.97 16.84 10.31
CA ARG A 139 -24.21 16.11 9.99
C ARG A 139 -24.80 15.42 11.21
N VAL A 140 -23.96 14.79 12.05
CA VAL A 140 -24.41 14.17 13.30
C VAL A 140 -24.96 15.23 14.26
N LEU A 141 -24.25 16.35 14.42
CA LEU A 141 -24.72 17.46 15.24
C LEU A 141 -26.07 18.01 14.76
N GLY A 142 -26.24 18.17 13.46
CA GLY A 142 -27.51 18.64 12.87
C GLY A 142 -28.69 17.68 12.99
N MET A 143 -28.46 16.40 13.34
CA MET A 143 -29.53 15.45 13.67
C MET A 143 -29.87 15.45 15.16
N ILE A 144 -28.95 15.88 16.02
CA ILE A 144 -29.15 15.98 17.48
C ILE A 144 -29.82 17.30 17.86
N ARG A 145 -29.59 18.36 17.06
CA ARG A 145 -30.24 19.67 17.21
C ARG A 145 -31.59 19.69 16.52
#